data_AF-A0A916EPM1-F1
#
_entry.id   AF-A0A916EPM1-F1
#
_cell.length_a   1.000
_cell.length_b   1.000
_cell.length_c   1.000
_cell.angle_alpha   90.00
_cell.angle_beta   90.00
_cell.angle_gamma   90.00
#
_symmetry.space_group_name_H-M   'P 1'
#
loop_
_entity.id
_entity.type
_entity.pdbx_description
1 polymer ?
#
loop_
_entity_poly.entity_id
_entity_poly.type
_entity_poly.pdbx_seq_one_letter_code
_entity_poly.pdbx_strand_id
1 'polypeptide(L)'
;MIFGWFDARAARSFGSELALAFMALVPADAKMTDRKFEAKARSALTQLGRRVADFTREHRLNGYQKARLGNAFKWALKDAGYDAAYIDKLTDWLILQLQ
;
A
#
# COMPACT_ATOMS: atom_id res chain seq x y z
N MET A 1 -13.31 -22.40 -12.05
CA MET A 1 -12.01 -21.77 -12.31
C MET A 1 -11.36 -21.44 -10.97
N ILE A 2 -10.28 -22.14 -10.64
CA ILE A 2 -9.63 -22.14 -9.31
C ILE A 2 -8.60 -21.02 -9.13
N PHE A 3 -8.25 -20.31 -10.20
CA PHE A 3 -7.16 -19.31 -10.19
C PHE A 3 -7.59 -17.92 -9.69
N GLY A 4 -8.82 -17.47 -9.98
CA GLY A 4 -9.25 -16.10 -9.62
C GLY A 4 -9.42 -15.83 -8.11
N TRP A 5 -9.77 -16.85 -7.32
CA TRP A 5 -9.90 -16.72 -5.86
C TRP A 5 -8.53 -16.67 -5.17
N PHE A 6 -7.54 -17.37 -5.74
CA PHE A 6 -6.16 -17.33 -5.27
C PHE A 6 -5.55 -15.93 -5.47
N ASP A 7 -5.79 -15.30 -6.62
CA ASP A 7 -5.30 -13.94 -6.89
C ASP A 7 -5.98 -12.87 -6.01
N ALA A 8 -7.26 -13.04 -5.66
CA ALA A 8 -7.93 -12.09 -4.75
C ALA A 8 -7.36 -12.16 -3.32
N ARG A 9 -6.96 -13.35 -2.87
CA ARG A 9 -6.24 -13.54 -1.60
C ARG A 9 -4.83 -12.97 -1.68
N ALA A 10 -4.10 -13.22 -2.77
CA ALA A 10 -2.77 -12.67 -3.01
C ALA A 10 -2.80 -11.13 -3.01
N ALA A 11 -3.74 -10.52 -3.74
CA ALA A 11 -3.93 -9.07 -3.77
C ALA A 11 -4.19 -8.47 -2.37
N ARG A 12 -5.03 -9.14 -1.55
CA ARG A 12 -5.26 -8.72 -0.17
C ARG A 12 -4.00 -8.83 0.70
N SER A 13 -3.30 -9.97 0.64
CA SER A 13 -2.06 -10.20 1.41
C SER A 13 -1.01 -9.15 1.06
N PHE A 14 -0.80 -8.95 -0.23
CA PHE A 14 0.16 -7.97 -0.74
C PHE A 14 -0.18 -6.54 -0.30
N GLY A 15 -1.47 -6.15 -0.33
CA GLY A 15 -1.89 -4.85 0.20
C GLY A 15 -1.55 -4.65 1.68
N SER A 16 -1.76 -5.67 2.52
CA SER A 16 -1.37 -5.62 3.94
C SER A 16 0.15 -5.60 4.13
N GLU A 17 0.90 -6.38 3.36
CA GLU A 17 2.37 -6.41 3.40
C GLU A 17 2.99 -5.08 2.97
N LEU A 18 2.44 -4.42 1.95
CA LEU A 18 2.85 -3.08 1.54
C LEU A 18 2.64 -2.06 2.66
N ALA A 19 1.52 -2.13 3.39
CA ALA A 19 1.26 -1.24 4.51
C ALA A 19 2.28 -1.48 5.64
N LEU A 20 2.55 -2.74 6.00
CA LEU A 20 3.56 -3.08 6.99
C LEU A 20 4.95 -2.60 6.58
N ALA A 21 5.33 -2.76 5.32
CA ALA A 21 6.59 -2.25 4.80
C ALA A 21 6.66 -0.72 4.85
N PHE A 22 5.57 -0.01 4.55
CA PHE A 22 5.50 1.44 4.71
C PHE A 22 5.69 1.85 6.16
N MET A 23 4.96 1.21 7.09
CA MET A 23 5.03 1.51 8.52
C MET A 23 6.42 1.30 9.12
N ALA A 24 7.12 0.25 8.68
CA ALA A 24 8.49 -0.02 9.11
C ALA A 24 9.47 1.10 8.70
N LEU A 25 9.21 1.79 7.58
CA LEU A 25 10.03 2.87 7.07
C LEU A 25 9.61 4.24 7.61
N VAL A 26 8.32 4.42 7.84
CA VAL A 26 7.67 5.70 8.17
C VAL A 26 6.79 5.50 9.39
N PRO A 27 7.34 5.44 10.61
CA PRO A 27 6.53 5.24 11.81
C PRO A 27 5.51 6.38 11.99
N ALA A 28 4.32 6.06 12.49
CA ALA A 28 3.26 7.02 12.81
C ALA A 28 3.58 7.94 14.01
N ASP A 29 4.85 8.05 14.39
CA ASP A 29 5.28 8.78 15.59
C ASP A 29 5.12 10.29 15.40
N ALA A 30 4.31 10.90 16.26
CA ALA A 30 4.06 12.33 16.35
C ALA A 30 5.33 13.18 16.63
N LYS A 31 6.46 12.54 16.99
CA LYS A 31 7.73 13.22 17.27
C LYS A 31 8.55 13.55 16.03
N MET A 32 8.21 13.04 14.84
CA MET A 32 8.95 13.34 13.63
C MET A 32 8.50 14.69 13.05
N THR A 33 9.44 15.57 12.73
CA THR A 33 9.12 16.82 12.02
C THR A 33 8.56 16.52 10.63
N ASP A 34 7.60 17.33 10.18
CA ASP A 34 6.92 17.15 8.89
C ASP A 34 7.90 16.94 7.74
N ARG A 35 8.99 17.73 7.68
CA ARG A 35 10.01 17.59 6.62
C ARG A 35 10.71 16.24 6.62
N LYS A 36 11.01 15.68 7.80
CA LYS A 36 11.68 14.38 7.93
C LYS A 36 10.71 13.24 7.63
N PHE A 37 9.44 13.41 8.02
CA PHE A 37 8.35 12.51 7.66
C PHE A 37 8.17 12.44 6.15
N GLU A 38 8.02 13.58 5.48
CA GLU A 38 7.86 13.67 4.03
C GLU A 38 9.04 13.04 3.27
N ALA A 39 10.28 13.30 3.71
CA ALA A 39 11.46 12.70 3.09
C ALA A 39 11.48 11.17 3.21
N LYS A 40 11.13 10.64 4.38
CA LYS A 40 11.02 9.18 4.60
C LYS A 40 9.87 8.58 3.81
N ALA A 41 8.71 9.23 3.79
CA ALA A 41 7.56 8.82 3.01
C ALA A 41 7.89 8.72 1.53
N ARG A 42 8.54 9.74 0.96
CA ARG A 42 8.94 9.72 -0.46
C ARG A 42 9.90 8.57 -0.78
N SER A 43 10.88 8.32 0.09
CA SER A 43 11.80 7.18 -0.05
C SER A 43 11.06 5.84 0.04
N ALA A 44 10.13 5.72 1.00
CA ALA A 44 9.29 4.53 1.16
C ALA A 44 8.42 4.28 -0.08
N LEU A 45 7.75 5.31 -0.61
CA LEU A 45 6.93 5.21 -1.82
C LEU A 45 7.73 4.80 -3.04
N THR A 46 8.98 5.25 -3.16
CA THR A 46 9.87 4.82 -4.25
C THR A 46 10.18 3.32 -4.16
N GLN A 47 10.42 2.81 -2.95
CA GLN A 47 10.69 1.39 -2.72
C GLN A 47 9.43 0.53 -2.91
N LEU A 48 8.29 0.99 -2.39
CA LEU A 48 7.00 0.31 -2.52
C LEU A 48 6.56 0.27 -3.99
N GLY A 49 6.79 1.34 -4.76
CA GLY A 49 6.46 1.40 -6.18
C GLY A 49 7.15 0.30 -6.99
N ARG A 50 8.41 -0.03 -6.68
CA ARG A 50 9.12 -1.15 -7.30
C ARG A 50 8.44 -2.49 -7.00
N ARG A 51 8.09 -2.74 -5.74
CA ARG A 51 7.38 -3.96 -5.32
C ARG A 51 6.01 -4.07 -6.00
N VAL A 52 5.29 -2.96 -6.12
CA VAL A 52 4.01 -2.91 -6.82
C VAL A 52 4.20 -3.27 -8.29
N ALA A 53 5.21 -2.69 -8.96
CA ALA A 53 5.51 -2.99 -10.36
C ALA A 53 5.90 -4.45 -10.58
N ASP A 54 6.68 -5.04 -9.68
CA ASP A 54 7.04 -6.47 -9.76
C ASP A 54 5.80 -7.35 -9.58
N PHE A 55 4.95 -7.03 -8.59
CA PHE A 55 3.71 -7.77 -8.35
C PHE A 55 2.72 -7.67 -9.51
N THR A 56 2.55 -6.51 -10.15
CA THR A 56 1.64 -6.36 -11.30
C THR A 56 2.16 -7.01 -12.58
N ARG A 57 3.48 -7.21 -12.70
CA ARG A 57 4.08 -8.00 -13.78
C ARG A 57 3.80 -9.49 -13.63
N GLU A 58 3.81 -9.99 -12.40
CA GLU A 58 3.55 -11.41 -12.09
C GLU A 58 2.05 -11.73 -12.01
N HIS A 59 1.25 -10.78 -11.52
CA HIS A 59 -0.19 -10.92 -11.31
C HIS A 59 -0.97 -9.88 -12.10
N ARG A 60 -1.75 -10.33 -13.09
CA ARG A 60 -2.64 -9.43 -13.85
C ARG A 60 -3.90 -9.13 -13.06
N LEU A 61 -3.90 -8.02 -12.33
CA LEU A 61 -5.01 -7.65 -11.44
C LEU A 61 -6.21 -7.08 -12.20
N ASN A 62 -7.40 -7.59 -11.90
CA ASN A 62 -8.68 -6.99 -12.30
C ASN A 62 -9.13 -5.91 -11.29
N GLY A 63 -10.18 -5.14 -11.64
CA GLY A 63 -10.66 -4.04 -10.80
C GLY A 63 -11.06 -4.46 -9.37
N TYR A 64 -11.66 -5.64 -9.20
CA TYR A 64 -12.00 -6.16 -7.89
C TYR A 64 -10.75 -6.45 -7.04
N GLN A 65 -9.72 -7.05 -7.62
CA GLN A 65 -8.46 -7.35 -6.94
C GLN A 65 -7.71 -6.07 -6.56
N LYS A 66 -7.67 -5.06 -7.46
CA LYS A 66 -7.11 -3.74 -7.16
C LYS A 66 -7.82 -3.09 -5.96
N ALA A 67 -9.16 -3.14 -5.93
CA ALA A 67 -9.93 -2.64 -4.80
C ALA A 67 -9.67 -3.42 -3.50
N ARG A 68 -9.51 -4.74 -3.55
CA ARG A 68 -9.19 -5.57 -2.37
C ARG A 68 -7.79 -5.26 -1.83
N LEU A 69 -6.81 -5.06 -2.70
CA LEU A 69 -5.45 -4.65 -2.33
C LEU A 69 -5.48 -3.26 -1.67
N GLY A 70 -6.07 -2.26 -2.34
CA GLY A 70 -6.15 -0.90 -1.81
C GLY A 70 -6.88 -0.83 -0.47
N ASN A 71 -7.98 -1.58 -0.31
CA ASN A 71 -8.68 -1.67 0.97
C ASN A 71 -7.80 -2.30 2.07
N ALA A 72 -7.10 -3.39 1.77
CA ALA A 72 -6.23 -4.05 2.74
C ALA A 72 -5.10 -3.12 3.21
N PHE A 73 -4.53 -2.35 2.28
CA PHE A 73 -3.53 -1.33 2.57
C PHE A 73 -4.10 -0.20 3.45
N LYS A 74 -5.25 0.37 3.05
CA LYS A 74 -5.94 1.44 3.76
C LYS A 74 -6.29 1.07 5.21
N TRP A 75 -6.88 -0.10 5.42
CA TRP A 75 -7.25 -0.55 6.77
C TRP A 75 -6.03 -0.79 7.65
N ALA A 76 -4.96 -1.39 7.12
CA ALA A 76 -3.75 -1.61 7.89
C ALA A 76 -3.09 -0.30 8.37
N LEU A 77 -3.09 0.75 7.54
CA LEU A 77 -2.60 2.07 7.97
C LEU A 77 -3.54 2.73 8.97
N LYS A 78 -4.86 2.58 8.79
CA LYS A 78 -5.83 3.10 9.74
C LYS A 78 -5.67 2.49 11.13
N ASP A 79 -5.49 1.17 11.19
CA ASP A 79 -5.32 0.44 12.45
C ASP A 79 -4.00 0.83 13.15
N ALA A 80 -3.00 1.29 12.40
CA ALA A 80 -1.75 1.82 12.91
C ALA A 80 -1.80 3.30 13.34
N GLY A 81 -2.95 3.97 13.18
CA GLY A 81 -3.18 5.31 13.69
C GLY A 81 -2.70 6.45 12.77
N TYR A 82 -2.49 6.20 11.47
CA TYR A 82 -2.19 7.29 10.53
C TYR A 82 -3.40 8.19 10.32
N ASP A 83 -3.14 9.46 10.00
CA ASP A 83 -4.18 10.43 9.67
C ASP A 83 -5.00 9.99 8.44
N ALA A 84 -6.31 10.20 8.49
CA ALA A 84 -7.23 9.76 7.45
C ALA A 84 -6.95 10.41 6.08
N ALA A 85 -6.66 11.71 6.06
CA ALA A 85 -6.35 12.40 4.81
C ALA A 85 -5.02 11.93 4.23
N TYR A 86 -4.07 11.55 5.09
CA TYR A 86 -2.82 10.96 4.64
C TYR A 86 -2.99 9.53 4.10
N ILE A 87 -3.79 8.70 4.78
CA ILE A 87 -4.14 7.35 4.32
C ILE A 87 -4.78 7.40 2.93
N ASP A 88 -5.70 8.33 2.70
CA ASP A 88 -6.38 8.47 1.41
C ASP A 88 -5.38 8.81 0.30
N LYS A 89 -4.48 9.78 0.52
CA LYS A 89 -3.41 10.13 -0.44
C LYS A 89 -2.52 8.93 -0.80
N LEU A 90 -2.10 8.16 0.21
CA LEU A 90 -1.27 6.97 -0.01
C LEU A 90 -2.03 5.88 -0.77
N THR A 91 -3.31 5.70 -0.47
CA THR A 91 -4.16 4.73 -1.13
C THR A 91 -4.40 5.13 -2.59
N ASP A 92 -4.66 6.40 -2.87
CA ASP A 92 -4.83 6.91 -4.24
C ASP A 92 -3.55 6.74 -5.07
N TRP A 93 -2.40 7.09 -4.49
CA TRP A 93 -1.10 6.83 -5.12
C TRP A 93 -0.93 5.34 -5.47
N LEU A 94 -1.28 4.45 -4.53
CA LEU A 94 -1.18 3.01 -4.74
C LEU A 94 -2.10 2.54 -5.88
N ILE A 95 -3.34 3.00 -5.94
CA ILE A 95 -4.27 2.67 -7.03
C ILE A 95 -3.73 3.14 -8.39
N LEU A 96 -3.11 4.32 -8.45
CA LEU A 96 -2.46 4.82 -9.67
C LEU A 96 -1.26 3.95 -10.10
N GLN A 97 -0.50 3.38 -9.16
CA GLN A 97 0.60 2.45 -9.48
C GLN A 97 0.13 1.08 -9.96
N LEU A 98 -1.13 0.72 -9.71
CA LEU A 98 -1.71 -0.56 -10.12
C LEU A 98 -2.31 -0.52 -11.54
N GLN A 99 -2.22 0.60 -12.26
CA GLN A 99 -2.85 0.75 -13.58
C GLN A 99 -2.24 -0.18 -14.63
#